data_AF-A0A966Q3C2-F1
#
_entry.id   AF-A0A966Q3C2-F1
#
_cell.length_a   1.000
_cell.length_b   1.000
_cell.length_c   1.000
_cell.angle_alpha   90.00
_cell.angle_beta   90.00
_cell.angle_gamma   90.00
#
_symmetry.space_group_name_H-M   'P 1'
#
loop_
_entity.id
_entity.type
_entity.pdbx_description
1 polymer ?
#
loop_
_entity_poly.entity_id
_entity_poly.type
_entity_poly.pdbx_seq_one_letter_code
_entity_poly.pdbx_strand_id
1 'polypeptide(L)'
;MKFDAVIAKGSNGGEKFEKKTINDLASYFKRKGVNKTYKALVDKLIAANPSFGANEIVSVTQRTGSTKKEGVATADLGAIIGDIVIKDSRNNTWYVSLKDVNGDTFSSYSGAASLFDATGTIQPDSAGAAFLKAFGTDLNKVQQGFDERNNVKRKRTAIRTTPANAKNMKQIFERAWGMNYFYVRKSGATDWKVFWMGRAKLDKLIDNMTVTNIRYPNPGSKQITIQCSTPYADYNIELRNSKRGEYPNDTKFKIVRFKGNFP
;
A
#
# COMPACT_ATOMS: atom_id res chain seq x y z
N MET A 1 1.33 18.74 -4.30
CA MET A 1 1.87 18.16 -3.04
C MET A 1 2.64 16.90 -3.40
N LYS A 2 3.88 16.72 -2.94
CA LYS A 2 4.71 15.54 -3.23
C LYS A 2 4.59 14.56 -2.05
N PHE A 3 4.24 13.30 -2.32
CA PHE A 3 4.08 12.25 -1.31
C PHE A 3 5.04 11.09 -1.56
N ASP A 4 5.90 10.79 -0.59
CA ASP A 4 6.85 9.66 -0.58
C ASP A 4 6.25 8.39 0.03
N ALA A 5 5.55 7.64 -0.81
CA ALA A 5 5.17 6.27 -0.48
C ALA A 5 6.35 5.32 -0.76
N VAL A 6 6.62 4.41 0.17
CA VAL A 6 7.68 3.39 0.14
C VAL A 6 7.03 2.03 0.37
N ILE A 7 7.54 0.95 -0.21
CA ILE A 7 7.01 -0.40 0.03
C ILE A 7 7.76 -1.02 1.20
N ALA A 8 7.01 -1.51 2.19
CA ALA A 8 7.57 -2.28 3.29
C ALA A 8 8.13 -3.61 2.75
N LYS A 9 9.46 -3.78 2.81
CA LYS A 9 10.10 -5.09 2.58
C LYS A 9 9.78 -5.99 3.77
N GLY A 10 9.15 -7.14 3.51
CA GLY A 10 8.70 -8.08 4.53
C GLY A 10 9.85 -8.74 5.29
N SER A 11 9.56 -9.17 6.53
CA SER A 11 10.44 -10.01 7.35
C SER A 11 10.62 -11.42 6.75
N ASN A 12 11.53 -12.21 7.31
CA ASN A 12 11.99 -13.54 6.84
C ASN A 12 10.90 -14.51 6.33
N GLY A 13 9.64 -14.41 6.76
CA GLY A 13 8.54 -15.24 6.25
C GLY A 13 7.99 -14.78 4.89
N GLY A 14 7.77 -13.48 4.71
CA GLY A 14 7.29 -12.90 3.45
C GLY A 14 8.32 -13.03 2.33
N GLU A 15 9.58 -12.78 2.63
CA GLU A 15 10.68 -12.93 1.65
C GLU A 15 10.83 -14.40 1.20
N LYS A 16 10.68 -15.37 2.11
CA LYS A 16 10.68 -16.81 1.75
C LYS A 16 9.49 -17.16 0.83
N PHE A 17 8.31 -16.61 1.12
CA PHE A 17 7.13 -16.81 0.27
C PHE A 17 7.32 -16.24 -1.14
N GLU A 18 7.83 -15.01 -1.24
CA GLU A 18 8.13 -14.37 -2.53
C GLU A 18 9.13 -15.18 -3.34
N LYS A 19 10.29 -15.54 -2.76
CA LYS A 19 11.32 -16.34 -3.43
C LYS A 19 10.79 -17.68 -3.91
N LYS A 20 10.01 -18.38 -3.07
CA LYS A 20 9.37 -19.64 -3.46
C LYS A 20 8.42 -19.43 -4.66
N THR A 21 7.60 -18.39 -4.60
CA THR A 21 6.62 -18.08 -5.65
C THR A 21 7.29 -17.77 -6.99
N ILE A 22 8.40 -17.02 -6.96
CA ILE A 22 9.23 -16.72 -8.14
C ILE A 22 9.80 -18.01 -8.74
N ASN A 23 10.44 -18.85 -7.92
CA ASN A 23 11.07 -20.09 -8.39
C ASN A 23 10.06 -21.07 -8.98
N ASP A 24 8.89 -21.18 -8.36
CA ASP A 24 7.82 -22.06 -8.83
C ASP A 24 7.21 -21.53 -10.15
N LEU A 25 6.96 -20.22 -10.28
CA LEU A 25 6.51 -19.59 -11.54
C LEU A 25 7.53 -19.77 -12.66
N ALA A 26 8.81 -19.52 -12.39
CA ALA A 26 9.89 -19.72 -13.35
C ALA A 26 9.94 -21.19 -13.82
N SER A 27 9.79 -22.13 -12.89
CA SER A 27 9.74 -23.56 -13.19
C SER A 27 8.52 -23.95 -14.01
N TYR A 28 7.35 -23.37 -13.72
CA TYR A 28 6.11 -23.59 -14.46
C TYR A 28 6.27 -23.20 -15.94
N PHE A 29 6.82 -22.01 -16.22
CA PHE A 29 7.03 -21.55 -17.59
C PHE A 29 8.15 -22.33 -18.31
N LYS A 30 9.27 -22.63 -17.63
CA LYS A 30 10.37 -23.40 -18.23
C LYS A 30 9.99 -24.84 -18.59
N ARG A 31 9.11 -25.49 -17.80
CA ARG A 31 8.72 -26.90 -17.97
C ARG A 31 7.35 -27.08 -18.62
N LYS A 32 6.77 -26.05 -19.25
CA LYS A 32 5.45 -26.10 -19.92
C LYS A 32 4.31 -26.68 -19.05
N GLY A 33 4.14 -26.17 -17.84
CA GLY A 33 2.87 -26.33 -17.13
C GLY A 33 2.70 -27.55 -16.21
N VAL A 34 3.78 -28.24 -15.83
CA VAL A 34 3.71 -29.44 -14.96
C VAL A 34 3.21 -29.12 -13.54
N ASN A 35 3.32 -27.86 -13.07
CA ASN A 35 2.86 -27.47 -11.73
C ASN A 35 1.40 -26.97 -11.75
N LYS A 36 0.45 -27.88 -11.46
CA LYS A 36 -1.01 -27.60 -11.45
C LYS A 36 -1.43 -26.40 -10.60
N THR A 37 -0.74 -26.14 -9.49
CA THR A 37 -1.04 -25.00 -8.60
C THR A 37 -0.76 -23.65 -9.27
N TYR A 38 0.31 -23.57 -10.07
CA TYR A 38 0.67 -22.34 -10.76
C TYR A 38 -0.06 -22.19 -12.09
N LYS A 39 -0.59 -23.27 -12.66
CA LYS A 39 -1.54 -23.19 -13.77
C LYS A 39 -2.73 -22.30 -13.40
N ALA A 40 -3.35 -22.53 -12.24
CA ALA A 40 -4.49 -21.75 -11.78
C ALA A 40 -4.15 -20.26 -11.60
N LEU A 41 -2.95 -19.94 -11.09
CA LEU A 41 -2.48 -18.56 -11.00
C LEU A 41 -2.30 -17.93 -12.39
N VAL A 42 -1.65 -18.64 -13.33
CA VAL A 42 -1.40 -18.15 -14.69
C VAL A 42 -2.71 -17.96 -15.45
N ASP A 43 -3.66 -18.89 -15.36
CA ASP A 43 -4.98 -18.74 -15.96
C ASP A 43 -5.68 -17.47 -15.43
N LYS A 44 -5.57 -17.17 -14.13
CA LYS A 44 -6.12 -15.94 -13.55
C LYS A 44 -5.37 -14.67 -13.97
N LEU A 45 -4.06 -14.73 -14.18
CA LEU A 45 -3.29 -13.60 -14.75
C LEU A 45 -3.76 -13.29 -16.18
N ILE A 46 -3.91 -14.32 -17.02
CA ILE A 46 -4.42 -14.18 -18.38
C ILE A 46 -5.85 -13.64 -18.37
N ALA A 47 -6.73 -14.17 -17.52
CA ALA A 47 -8.10 -13.68 -17.40
C ALA A 47 -8.16 -12.21 -16.94
N ALA A 48 -7.27 -11.80 -16.04
CA ALA A 48 -7.20 -10.43 -15.54
C ALA A 48 -6.66 -9.43 -16.56
N ASN A 49 -5.77 -9.86 -17.48
CA ASN A 49 -5.32 -9.08 -18.61
C ASN A 49 -4.90 -10.00 -19.78
N PRO A 50 -5.75 -10.20 -20.80
CA PRO A 50 -5.50 -11.17 -21.88
C PRO A 50 -4.20 -10.97 -22.65
N SER A 51 -3.69 -9.73 -22.73
CA SER A 51 -2.42 -9.45 -23.40
C SER A 51 -1.22 -10.14 -22.76
N PHE A 52 -1.31 -10.50 -21.47
CA PHE A 52 -0.27 -11.26 -20.78
C PHE A 52 -0.08 -12.67 -21.36
N GLY A 53 -1.17 -13.30 -21.81
CA GLY A 53 -1.14 -14.65 -22.39
C GLY A 53 -0.86 -14.68 -23.89
N ALA A 54 -0.63 -13.52 -24.52
CA ALA A 54 -0.50 -13.43 -25.98
C ALA A 54 0.85 -13.93 -26.52
N ASN A 55 1.88 -13.98 -25.68
CA ASN A 55 3.24 -14.37 -26.06
C ASN A 55 3.81 -15.37 -25.06
N GLU A 56 4.80 -16.15 -25.51
CA GLU A 56 5.52 -17.07 -24.64
C GLU A 56 6.30 -16.32 -23.55
N ILE A 57 6.19 -16.78 -22.31
CA ILE A 57 6.97 -16.23 -21.20
C ILE A 57 8.37 -16.83 -21.20
N VAL A 58 9.38 -15.98 -21.30
CA VAL A 58 10.80 -16.39 -21.40
C VAL A 58 11.59 -16.15 -20.12
N SER A 59 11.10 -15.29 -19.22
CA SER A 59 11.80 -14.97 -17.97
C SER A 59 10.86 -14.60 -16.83
N VAL A 60 11.21 -15.04 -15.63
CA VAL A 60 10.58 -14.65 -14.36
C VAL A 60 11.69 -14.37 -13.37
N THR A 61 11.78 -13.14 -12.87
CA THR A 61 12.85 -12.70 -11.96
C THR A 61 12.29 -11.88 -10.81
N GLN A 62 13.07 -11.79 -9.72
CA GLN A 62 12.77 -10.86 -8.64
C GLN A 62 13.07 -9.43 -9.11
N ARG A 63 12.19 -8.48 -8.76
CA ARG A 63 12.48 -7.06 -8.98
C ARG A 63 13.64 -6.60 -8.09
N THR A 64 14.60 -5.91 -8.69
CA THR A 64 15.70 -5.25 -7.98
C THR A 64 15.56 -3.72 -8.04
N GLY A 65 16.33 -3.00 -7.22
CA GLY A 65 16.35 -1.54 -7.22
C GLY A 65 15.46 -0.85 -6.19
N SER A 66 15.37 0.48 -6.31
CA SER A 66 14.69 1.36 -5.35
C SER A 66 13.20 1.05 -5.24
N THR A 67 12.63 1.19 -4.04
CA THR A 67 11.18 1.17 -3.79
C THR A 67 10.61 2.57 -3.56
N LYS A 68 11.44 3.61 -3.74
CA LYS A 68 11.00 5.00 -3.63
C LYS A 68 10.07 5.31 -4.80
N LYS A 69 8.89 5.81 -4.48
CA LYS A 69 7.96 6.23 -5.51
C LYS A 69 8.25 7.64 -6.00
N GLU A 70 8.84 8.54 -5.21
CA GLU A 70 9.04 9.97 -5.55
C GLU A 70 9.45 10.23 -7.01
N GLY A 71 8.81 11.22 -7.67
CA GLY A 71 9.16 11.64 -9.03
C GLY A 71 8.70 10.71 -10.17
N VAL A 72 8.31 9.47 -9.87
CA VAL A 72 7.82 8.50 -10.87
C VAL A 72 6.37 8.82 -11.25
N ALA A 73 5.96 8.71 -12.51
CA ALA A 73 4.55 8.88 -12.89
C ALA A 73 3.69 7.71 -12.36
N THR A 74 2.40 7.94 -12.10
CA THR A 74 1.50 6.88 -11.59
C THR A 74 1.44 5.66 -12.52
N ALA A 75 1.51 5.88 -13.83
CA ALA A 75 1.54 4.82 -14.84
C ALA A 75 2.80 3.93 -14.76
N ASP A 76 3.90 4.45 -14.23
CA ASP A 76 5.19 3.75 -14.16
C ASP A 76 5.41 3.08 -12.80
N LEU A 77 4.52 3.33 -11.84
CA LEU A 77 4.65 2.79 -10.49
C LEU A 77 4.57 1.27 -10.43
N GLY A 78 3.98 0.59 -11.42
CA GLY A 78 3.97 -0.87 -11.51
C GLY A 78 5.37 -1.47 -11.44
N ALA A 79 6.35 -0.83 -12.09
CA ALA A 79 7.75 -1.24 -12.06
C ALA A 79 8.41 -1.07 -10.70
N ILE A 80 7.92 -0.15 -9.86
CA ILE A 80 8.38 0.08 -8.49
C ILE A 80 7.66 -0.83 -7.49
N ILE A 81 6.37 -1.14 -7.77
CA ILE A 81 5.45 -1.88 -6.90
C ILE A 81 5.57 -3.39 -7.06
N GLY A 82 5.96 -3.86 -8.25
CA GLY A 82 6.15 -5.27 -8.51
C GLY A 82 7.23 -5.89 -7.62
N ASP A 83 6.94 -7.10 -7.14
CA ASP A 83 7.90 -7.97 -6.48
C ASP A 83 8.54 -8.91 -7.50
N ILE A 84 7.79 -9.26 -8.56
CA ILE A 84 8.22 -10.10 -9.69
C ILE A 84 8.20 -9.28 -10.98
N VAL A 85 9.22 -9.50 -11.82
CA VAL A 85 9.28 -9.07 -13.22
C VAL A 85 9.16 -10.30 -14.11
N ILE A 86 8.19 -10.30 -15.02
CA ILE A 86 7.99 -11.34 -16.02
C ILE A 86 8.23 -10.74 -17.39
N LYS A 87 9.01 -11.41 -18.24
CA LYS A 87 9.22 -11.01 -19.64
C LYS A 87 8.70 -12.04 -20.60
N ASP A 88 8.06 -11.57 -21.66
CA ASP A 88 7.64 -12.41 -22.78
C ASP A 88 8.65 -12.40 -23.93
N SER A 89 8.42 -13.24 -24.94
CA SER A 89 9.28 -13.40 -26.12
C SER A 89 9.33 -12.18 -27.03
N ARG A 90 8.43 -11.20 -26.85
CA ARG A 90 8.47 -9.89 -27.51
C ARG A 90 9.11 -8.81 -26.63
N ASN A 91 9.72 -9.20 -25.51
CA ASN A 91 10.33 -8.31 -24.51
C ASN A 91 9.32 -7.36 -23.83
N ASN A 92 8.01 -7.66 -23.88
CA ASN A 92 7.07 -6.96 -23.00
C ASN A 92 7.36 -7.35 -21.55
N THR A 93 7.23 -6.37 -20.66
CA THR A 93 7.51 -6.55 -19.24
C THR A 93 6.22 -6.45 -18.44
N TRP A 94 6.00 -7.45 -17.59
CA TRP A 94 4.84 -7.55 -16.70
C TRP A 94 5.30 -7.54 -15.26
N TYR A 95 4.67 -6.72 -14.44
CA TYR A 95 4.98 -6.59 -13.03
C TYR A 95 3.92 -7.29 -12.20
N VAL A 96 4.33 -8.03 -11.17
CA VAL A 96 3.41 -8.68 -10.23
C VAL A 96 3.75 -8.23 -8.82
N SER A 97 2.80 -7.61 -8.12
CA SER A 97 2.90 -7.36 -6.69
C SER A 97 2.25 -8.51 -5.94
N LEU A 98 3.03 -9.19 -5.11
CA LEU A 98 2.61 -10.35 -4.36
C LEU A 98 2.20 -9.98 -2.94
N LYS A 99 1.14 -10.59 -2.45
CA LYS A 99 0.71 -10.52 -1.05
C LYS A 99 0.45 -11.93 -0.55
N ASP A 100 1.07 -12.27 0.58
CA ASP A 100 0.82 -13.52 1.28
C ASP A 100 -0.56 -13.48 1.96
N VAL A 101 -0.94 -14.58 2.62
CA VAL A 101 -2.28 -14.70 3.23
C VAL A 101 -2.49 -13.66 4.35
N ASN A 102 -1.41 -13.32 5.05
CA ASN A 102 -1.39 -12.42 6.21
C ASN A 102 -1.16 -10.95 5.83
N GLY A 103 -0.72 -10.68 4.60
CA GLY A 103 -0.42 -9.35 4.10
C GLY A 103 -1.67 -8.55 3.77
N ASP A 104 -2.06 -7.65 4.66
CA ASP A 104 -3.12 -6.67 4.45
C ASP A 104 -2.60 -5.34 3.88
N THR A 105 -1.30 -5.07 4.03
CA THR A 105 -0.65 -3.82 3.65
C THR A 105 -0.29 -3.83 2.16
N PHE A 106 -0.80 -2.85 1.41
CA PHE A 106 -0.51 -2.72 -0.03
C PHE A 106 0.44 -1.57 -0.36
N SER A 107 0.64 -0.62 0.54
CA SER A 107 1.65 0.45 0.43
C SER A 107 2.06 0.94 1.82
N SER A 108 3.27 1.49 1.92
CA SER A 108 3.70 2.28 3.08
C SER A 108 4.07 3.71 2.67
N TYR A 109 4.25 4.61 3.64
CA TYR A 109 4.65 6.00 3.42
C TYR A 109 5.58 6.48 4.54
N SER A 110 6.66 7.17 4.16
CA SER A 110 7.77 7.51 5.07
C SER A 110 7.66 8.89 5.72
N GLY A 111 6.76 9.76 5.25
CA GLY A 111 6.66 11.14 5.77
C GLY A 111 6.10 11.28 7.19
N ALA A 112 5.63 10.19 7.82
CA ALA A 112 5.16 10.19 9.21
C ALA A 112 6.22 10.70 10.19
N ALA A 113 7.51 10.44 9.93
CA ALA A 113 8.61 10.87 10.79
C ALA A 113 8.75 12.40 10.93
N SER A 114 8.18 13.17 9.98
CA SER A 114 8.22 14.64 10.03
C SER A 114 7.12 15.26 10.90
N LEU A 115 6.18 14.46 11.40
CA LEU A 115 5.00 14.97 12.11
C LEU A 115 5.35 15.67 13.42
N PHE A 116 6.34 15.17 14.15
CA PHE A 116 6.77 15.68 15.45
C PHE A 116 8.22 16.20 15.37
N ASP A 117 8.51 17.27 16.10
CA ASP A 117 9.89 17.63 16.41
C ASP A 117 10.48 16.74 17.52
N ALA A 118 11.77 16.94 17.81
CA ALA A 118 12.48 16.19 18.85
C ALA A 118 11.89 16.38 20.26
N THR A 119 11.09 17.43 20.49
CA THR A 119 10.44 17.73 21.78
C THR A 119 9.02 17.15 21.87
N GLY A 120 8.54 16.46 20.83
CA GLY A 120 7.17 15.96 20.79
C GLY A 120 6.12 17.02 20.51
N THR A 121 6.47 18.07 19.76
CA THR A 121 5.51 19.06 19.26
C THR A 121 5.19 18.77 17.80
N ILE A 122 3.91 18.71 17.46
CA ILE A 122 3.46 18.59 16.07
C ILE A 122 3.95 19.80 15.29
N GLN A 123 4.51 19.53 14.11
CA GLN A 123 4.93 20.51 13.12
C GLN A 123 3.79 20.68 12.10
N PRO A 124 2.93 21.72 12.18
CA PRO A 124 1.67 21.78 11.42
C PRO A 124 1.86 21.85 9.91
N ASP A 125 3.02 22.30 9.45
CA ASP A 125 3.37 22.47 8.04
C ASP A 125 4.28 21.35 7.51
N SER A 126 4.55 20.34 8.33
CA SER A 126 5.32 19.15 7.91
C SER A 126 4.55 18.30 6.89
N ALA A 127 5.28 17.45 6.17
CA ALA A 127 4.69 16.47 5.25
C ALA A 127 3.74 15.51 5.99
N GLY A 128 4.08 15.08 7.20
CA GLY A 128 3.23 14.23 8.04
C GLY A 128 1.93 14.92 8.46
N ALA A 129 2.00 16.20 8.85
CA ALA A 129 0.80 16.98 9.18
C ALA A 129 -0.08 17.21 7.96
N ALA A 130 0.52 17.55 6.82
CA ALA A 130 -0.22 17.78 5.59
C ALA A 130 -0.87 16.48 5.06
N PHE A 131 -0.24 15.32 5.25
CA PHE A 131 -0.86 14.01 5.02
C PHE A 131 -2.11 13.82 5.88
N LEU A 132 -2.00 14.01 7.20
CA LEU A 132 -3.12 13.84 8.13
C LEU A 132 -4.28 14.81 7.85
N LYS A 133 -3.96 16.07 7.51
CA LYS A 133 -4.94 17.09 7.12
C LYS A 133 -5.72 16.71 5.87
N ALA A 134 -5.13 15.97 4.91
CA ALA A 134 -5.85 15.50 3.72
C ALA A 134 -7.05 14.62 4.09
N PHE A 135 -6.98 13.89 5.20
CA PHE A 135 -8.04 13.05 5.73
C PHE A 135 -8.94 13.76 6.76
N GLY A 136 -8.73 15.06 7.00
CA GLY A 136 -9.49 15.81 8.01
C GLY A 136 -9.15 15.41 9.45
N THR A 137 -7.96 14.87 9.68
CA THR A 137 -7.50 14.53 11.04
C THR A 137 -7.31 15.81 11.85
N ASP A 138 -7.85 15.82 13.06
CA ASP A 138 -7.64 16.90 14.02
C ASP A 138 -6.27 16.76 14.71
N LEU A 139 -5.32 17.60 14.29
CA LEU A 139 -3.96 17.58 14.84
C LEU A 139 -3.92 17.96 16.33
N ASN A 140 -4.91 18.70 16.85
CA ASN A 140 -4.98 18.98 18.29
C ASN A 140 -5.26 17.70 19.08
N LYS A 141 -6.18 16.86 18.60
CA LYS A 141 -6.47 15.55 19.22
C LYS A 141 -5.28 14.60 19.11
N VAL A 142 -4.53 14.65 18.01
CA VAL A 142 -3.27 13.91 17.90
C VAL A 142 -2.26 14.38 18.94
N GLN A 143 -2.03 15.69 19.05
CA GLN A 143 -1.10 16.27 20.02
C GLN A 143 -1.53 15.93 21.45
N GLN A 144 -2.81 16.09 21.78
CA GLN A 144 -3.38 15.78 23.08
C GLN A 144 -3.16 14.31 23.45
N GLY A 145 -3.47 13.37 22.56
CA GLY A 145 -3.33 11.95 22.85
C GLY A 145 -1.88 11.53 23.14
N PHE A 146 -0.91 12.14 22.44
CA PHE A 146 0.51 11.93 22.76
C PHE A 146 0.96 12.67 24.02
N ASP A 147 0.43 13.86 24.30
CA ASP A 147 0.74 14.60 25.52
C ASP A 147 0.24 13.84 26.76
N GLU A 148 -1.00 13.35 26.74
CA GLU A 148 -1.58 12.52 27.81
C GLU A 148 -0.74 11.26 28.05
N ARG A 149 -0.37 10.57 26.97
CA ARG A 149 0.46 9.36 27.04
C ARG A 149 1.84 9.62 27.64
N ASN A 150 2.43 10.78 27.36
CA ASN A 150 3.76 11.16 27.85
C ASN A 150 3.72 12.03 29.12
N ASN A 151 2.54 12.17 29.75
CA ASN A 151 2.31 13.01 30.93
C ASN A 151 2.80 14.46 30.75
N VAL A 152 2.67 15.00 29.54
CA VAL A 152 3.04 16.37 29.19
C VAL A 152 1.90 17.31 29.56
N LYS A 153 2.18 18.28 30.44
CA LYS A 153 1.17 19.23 30.97
C LYS A 153 1.28 20.64 30.38
N ARG A 154 2.19 20.88 29.43
CA ARG A 154 2.40 22.21 28.87
C ARG A 154 1.25 22.61 27.95
N LYS A 155 0.88 23.89 27.97
CA LYS A 155 -0.10 24.45 27.04
C LYS A 155 0.45 24.42 25.61
N ARG A 156 -0.35 23.91 24.67
CA ARG A 156 -0.02 23.83 23.24
C ARG A 156 -0.69 24.97 22.48
N THR A 157 -0.03 25.45 21.43
CA THR A 157 -0.63 26.36 20.45
C THR A 157 -1.72 25.62 19.69
N ALA A 158 -2.90 26.21 19.57
CA ALA A 158 -4.01 25.61 18.83
C ALA A 158 -3.67 25.52 17.33
N ILE A 159 -3.90 24.35 16.75
CA ILE A 159 -3.69 24.09 15.33
C ILE A 159 -5.03 24.19 14.60
N ARG A 160 -5.08 24.94 13.50
CA ARG A 160 -6.30 25.04 12.68
C ARG A 160 -6.71 23.66 12.15
N THR A 161 -7.97 23.30 12.36
CA THR A 161 -8.58 22.10 11.80
C THR A 161 -9.08 22.35 10.37
N THR A 162 -9.02 21.33 9.53
CA THR A 162 -9.51 21.36 8.15
C THR A 162 -10.32 20.10 7.89
N PRO A 163 -11.44 20.18 7.14
CA PRO A 163 -12.18 18.99 6.75
C PRO A 163 -11.36 18.11 5.80
N ALA A 164 -11.78 16.84 5.66
CA ALA A 164 -11.18 15.94 4.69
C ALA A 164 -11.29 16.51 3.27
N ASN A 165 -10.24 16.34 2.48
CA ASN A 165 -10.16 16.87 1.13
C ASN A 165 -10.14 15.72 0.12
N ALA A 166 -11.27 15.51 -0.57
CA ALA A 166 -11.44 14.40 -1.51
C ALA A 166 -10.37 14.38 -2.62
N LYS A 167 -9.98 15.55 -3.14
CA LYS A 167 -8.93 15.66 -4.17
C LYS A 167 -7.58 15.18 -3.66
N ASN A 168 -7.18 15.61 -2.46
CA ASN A 168 -5.91 15.21 -1.86
C ASN A 168 -5.92 13.73 -1.47
N MET A 169 -7.02 13.21 -0.92
CA MET A 169 -7.18 11.78 -0.63
C MET A 169 -7.02 10.94 -1.91
N LYS A 170 -7.69 11.34 -3.00
CA LYS A 170 -7.56 10.68 -4.31
C LYS A 170 -6.12 10.64 -4.76
N GLN A 171 -5.40 11.77 -4.74
CA GLN A 171 -3.97 11.82 -5.12
C GLN A 171 -3.09 10.91 -4.26
N ILE A 172 -3.32 10.87 -2.95
CA ILE A 172 -2.60 9.97 -2.04
C ILE A 172 -2.84 8.51 -2.43
N PHE A 173 -4.09 8.11 -2.68
CA PHE A 173 -4.42 6.75 -3.03
C PHE A 173 -3.99 6.35 -4.45
N GLU A 174 -4.03 7.27 -5.42
CA GLU A 174 -3.41 7.05 -6.74
C GLU A 174 -1.94 6.71 -6.60
N ARG A 175 -1.23 7.38 -5.67
CA ARG A 175 0.18 7.08 -5.39
C ARG A 175 0.37 5.77 -4.63
N ALA A 176 -0.48 5.49 -3.66
CA ALA A 176 -0.41 4.29 -2.85
C ALA A 176 -0.59 3.04 -3.73
N TRP A 177 -1.59 3.06 -4.61
CA TRP A 177 -1.88 1.97 -5.54
C TRP A 177 -0.96 1.92 -6.75
N GLY A 178 -0.72 3.05 -7.43
CA GLY A 178 -0.06 3.04 -8.73
C GLY A 178 -0.85 2.28 -9.80
N MET A 179 -0.20 2.00 -10.94
CA MET A 179 -0.82 1.31 -12.08
C MET A 179 0.16 0.39 -12.82
N ASN A 180 -0.37 -0.38 -13.75
CA ASN A 180 0.33 -1.21 -14.72
C ASN A 180 1.11 -2.39 -14.10
N TYR A 181 0.45 -3.09 -13.19
CA TYR A 181 0.94 -4.33 -12.60
C TYR A 181 -0.24 -5.25 -12.23
N PHE A 182 0.04 -6.53 -12.05
CA PHE A 182 -0.90 -7.48 -11.46
C PHE A 182 -0.82 -7.40 -9.93
N TYR A 183 -1.95 -7.18 -9.29
CA TYR A 183 -2.09 -7.45 -7.86
C TYR A 183 -2.43 -8.92 -7.69
N VAL A 184 -1.59 -9.65 -6.95
CA VAL A 184 -1.76 -11.08 -6.70
C VAL A 184 -1.72 -11.33 -5.20
N ARG A 185 -2.83 -11.82 -4.66
CA ARG A 185 -2.93 -12.19 -3.24
C ARG A 185 -3.27 -13.66 -3.09
N LYS A 186 -2.54 -14.35 -2.23
CA LYS A 186 -2.89 -15.71 -1.84
C LYS A 186 -4.10 -15.69 -0.91
N SER A 187 -5.18 -16.37 -1.28
CA SER A 187 -6.45 -16.45 -0.50
C SER A 187 -6.67 -17.81 0.15
N GLY A 188 -5.90 -18.83 -0.23
CA GLY A 188 -5.93 -20.16 0.38
C GLY A 188 -4.69 -20.97 -0.01
N ALA A 189 -4.65 -22.26 0.29
CA ALA A 189 -3.49 -23.11 -0.03
C ALA A 189 -3.16 -23.11 -1.55
N THR A 190 -4.21 -23.16 -2.37
CA THR A 190 -4.16 -23.21 -3.84
C THR A 190 -4.91 -22.06 -4.53
N ASP A 191 -5.60 -21.21 -3.77
CA ASP A 191 -6.40 -20.12 -4.33
C ASP A 191 -5.68 -18.77 -4.29
N TRP A 192 -5.94 -18.00 -5.34
CA TRP A 192 -5.35 -16.70 -5.61
C TRP A 192 -6.42 -15.71 -6.03
N LYS A 193 -6.37 -14.50 -5.47
CA LYS A 193 -7.07 -13.33 -5.98
C LYS A 193 -6.11 -12.56 -6.88
N VAL A 194 -6.54 -12.30 -8.11
CA VAL A 194 -5.72 -11.68 -9.14
C VAL A 194 -6.55 -10.63 -9.86
N PHE A 195 -5.99 -9.44 -10.00
CA PHE A 195 -6.53 -8.45 -10.93
C PHE A 195 -5.41 -7.59 -11.51
N TRP A 196 -5.68 -7.04 -12.69
CA TRP A 196 -4.82 -6.05 -13.31
C TRP A 196 -5.11 -4.65 -12.75
N MET A 197 -4.08 -3.98 -12.26
CA MET A 197 -4.18 -2.60 -11.78
C MET A 197 -4.04 -1.61 -12.94
N GLY A 198 -5.06 -1.54 -13.80
CA GLY A 198 -5.20 -0.51 -14.82
C GLY A 198 -5.94 0.72 -14.31
N ARG A 199 -6.10 1.75 -15.17
CA ARG A 199 -6.77 3.02 -14.83
C ARG A 199 -8.18 2.80 -14.30
N ALA A 200 -8.99 2.05 -15.05
CA ALA A 200 -10.38 1.76 -14.67
C ALA A 200 -10.51 1.01 -13.33
N LYS A 201 -9.53 0.16 -12.98
CA LYS A 201 -9.51 -0.55 -11.69
C LYS A 201 -9.13 0.39 -10.55
N LEU A 202 -8.10 1.22 -10.79
CA LEU A 202 -7.66 2.24 -9.85
C LEU A 202 -8.79 3.24 -9.54
N ASP A 203 -9.46 3.77 -10.56
CA ASP A 203 -10.53 4.74 -10.39
C ASP A 203 -11.65 4.19 -9.50
N LYS A 204 -12.10 2.95 -9.74
CA LYS A 204 -13.08 2.28 -8.85
C LYS A 204 -12.58 2.18 -7.40
N LEU A 205 -11.30 1.88 -7.20
CA LEU A 205 -10.74 1.72 -5.85
C LEU A 205 -10.65 3.04 -5.07
N ILE A 206 -10.70 4.20 -5.74
CA ILE A 206 -10.43 5.49 -5.10
C ILE A 206 -11.55 6.52 -5.25
N ASP A 207 -12.49 6.30 -6.17
CA ASP A 207 -13.61 7.21 -6.39
C ASP A 207 -14.62 7.17 -5.25
N ASN A 208 -15.23 8.34 -5.00
CA ASN A 208 -16.19 8.56 -3.91
C ASN A 208 -15.67 8.11 -2.54
N MET A 209 -14.38 8.30 -2.31
CA MET A 209 -13.76 7.95 -1.04
C MET A 209 -14.18 8.87 0.09
N THR A 210 -14.62 8.27 1.19
CA THR A 210 -15.01 8.97 2.41
C THR A 210 -14.21 8.48 3.60
N VAL A 211 -13.86 9.40 4.51
CA VAL A 211 -13.36 9.03 5.83
C VAL A 211 -14.55 8.67 6.71
N THR A 212 -14.58 7.44 7.21
CA THR A 212 -15.70 6.92 8.02
C THR A 212 -15.41 7.03 9.52
N ASN A 213 -14.14 7.01 9.91
CA ASN A 213 -13.74 7.12 11.31
C ASN A 213 -12.26 7.51 11.43
N ILE A 214 -11.90 8.21 12.50
CA ILE A 214 -10.52 8.48 12.89
C ILE A 214 -10.34 8.14 14.36
N ARG A 215 -9.45 7.19 14.64
CA ARG A 215 -9.01 6.87 16.00
C ARG A 215 -7.71 7.59 16.29
N TYR A 216 -7.75 8.44 17.32
CA TYR A 216 -6.62 9.23 17.79
C TYR A 216 -5.79 8.43 18.80
N PRO A 217 -4.50 8.79 18.98
CA PRO A 217 -3.67 8.25 20.05
C PRO A 217 -4.29 8.56 21.43
N ASN A 218 -3.93 7.76 22.42
CA ASN A 218 -4.37 7.87 23.80
C ASN A 218 -3.36 7.17 24.73
N PRO A 219 -3.54 7.17 26.06
CA PRO A 219 -2.61 6.52 26.98
C PRO A 219 -2.34 5.04 26.66
N GLY A 220 -3.31 4.31 26.09
CA GLY A 220 -3.16 2.91 25.68
C GLY A 220 -2.66 2.67 24.25
N SER A 221 -2.61 3.69 23.39
CA SER A 221 -2.26 3.54 21.98
C SER A 221 -1.49 4.73 21.41
N LYS A 222 -0.34 4.46 20.78
CA LYS A 222 0.46 5.44 20.03
C LYS A 222 0.10 5.53 18.53
N GLN A 223 -0.97 4.88 18.11
CA GLN A 223 -1.34 4.76 16.69
C GLN A 223 -2.48 5.72 16.34
N ILE A 224 -2.33 6.42 15.21
CA ILE A 224 -3.43 7.12 14.54
C ILE A 224 -3.99 6.15 13.50
N THR A 225 -5.30 5.88 13.53
CA THR A 225 -5.96 5.05 12.51
C THR A 225 -7.02 5.86 11.79
N ILE A 226 -6.90 5.97 10.47
CA ILE A 226 -7.92 6.59 9.61
C ILE A 226 -8.60 5.47 8.83
N GLN A 227 -9.91 5.39 8.94
CA GLN A 227 -10.72 4.43 8.21
C GLN A 227 -11.36 5.14 7.02
N CYS A 228 -11.08 4.62 5.82
CA CYS A 228 -11.62 5.16 4.58
C CYS A 228 -12.47 4.09 3.90
N SER A 229 -13.44 4.54 3.11
CA SER A 229 -14.36 3.66 2.43
C SER A 229 -14.67 4.19 1.03
N THR A 230 -14.78 3.27 0.08
CA THR A 230 -15.33 3.51 -1.26
C THR A 230 -16.49 2.54 -1.49
N PRO A 231 -17.24 2.65 -2.60
CA PRO A 231 -18.21 1.63 -2.97
C PRO A 231 -17.60 0.24 -3.15
N TYR A 232 -16.28 0.13 -3.38
CA TYR A 232 -15.61 -1.11 -3.77
C TYR A 232 -14.63 -1.66 -2.72
N ALA A 233 -14.21 -0.86 -1.75
CA ALA A 233 -13.27 -1.32 -0.72
C ALA A 233 -13.37 -0.52 0.58
N ASP A 234 -12.97 -1.16 1.67
CA ASP A 234 -12.69 -0.52 2.95
C ASP A 234 -11.19 -0.54 3.22
N TYR A 235 -10.67 0.57 3.73
CA TYR A 235 -9.26 0.80 3.98
C TYR A 235 -8.99 1.23 5.41
N ASN A 236 -7.84 0.79 5.93
CA ASN A 236 -7.23 1.36 7.12
C ASN A 236 -5.91 2.00 6.75
N ILE A 237 -5.70 3.23 7.23
CA ILE A 237 -4.42 3.93 7.17
C ILE A 237 -3.92 4.05 8.59
N GLU A 238 -2.77 3.47 8.87
CA GLU A 238 -2.17 3.45 10.21
C GLU A 238 -0.90 4.30 10.20
N LEU A 239 -0.88 5.40 10.97
CA LEU A 239 0.38 6.08 11.30
C LEU A 239 0.83 5.58 12.66
N ARG A 240 2.04 5.02 12.70
CA ARG A 240 2.57 4.33 13.88
C ARG A 240 4.08 4.45 13.97
N ASN A 241 4.63 4.11 15.12
CA ASN A 241 6.06 3.88 15.25
C ASN A 241 6.36 2.40 15.00
N SER A 242 7.09 2.12 13.93
CA SER A 242 7.53 0.78 13.52
C SER A 242 8.84 0.33 14.18
N LYS A 243 9.48 1.20 14.96
CA LYS A 243 10.73 0.96 15.70
C LYS A 243 10.52 1.20 17.19
N ARG A 244 11.58 1.02 17.99
CA ARG A 244 11.59 1.46 19.39
C ARG A 244 11.49 3.00 19.42
N GLY A 245 10.49 3.53 20.12
CA GLY A 245 10.24 4.97 20.22
C GLY A 245 8.76 5.32 20.36
N GLU A 246 8.52 6.61 20.55
CA GLU A 246 7.20 7.16 20.88
C GLU A 246 6.45 7.64 19.64
N TYR A 247 7.03 8.56 18.89
CA TYR A 247 6.33 9.23 17.78
C TYR A 247 6.28 8.41 16.49
N PRO A 248 5.25 8.59 15.64
CA PRO A 248 5.12 7.86 14.38
C PRO A 248 6.30 8.07 13.45
N ASN A 249 6.70 7.00 12.76
CA ASN A 249 7.75 7.05 11.73
C ASN A 249 7.40 6.24 10.47
N ASP A 250 6.26 5.56 10.48
CA ASP A 250 5.79 4.71 9.40
C ASP A 250 4.29 4.93 9.22
N THR A 251 3.85 4.86 7.96
CA THR A 251 2.45 4.88 7.58
C THR A 251 2.16 3.65 6.76
N LYS A 252 1.09 2.92 7.08
CA LYS A 252 0.67 1.73 6.35
C LYS A 252 -0.72 1.90 5.78
N PHE A 253 -0.86 1.58 4.50
CA PHE A 253 -2.12 1.49 3.81
C PHE A 253 -2.54 0.03 3.72
N LYS A 254 -3.71 -0.27 4.27
CA LYS A 254 -4.24 -1.62 4.37
C LYS A 254 -5.58 -1.73 3.71
N ILE A 255 -5.82 -2.85 3.04
CA ILE A 255 -7.14 -3.24 2.57
C ILE A 255 -7.80 -4.05 3.68
N VAL A 256 -8.90 -3.54 4.22
CA VAL A 256 -9.71 -4.27 5.20
C VAL A 256 -10.53 -5.33 4.48
N ARG A 257 -11.22 -4.93 3.41
CA ARG A 257 -11.96 -5.83 2.52
C ARG A 257 -12.27 -5.16 1.18
N PHE A 258 -12.48 -5.99 0.17
CA PHE A 258 -13.20 -5.60 -1.04
C PHE A 258 -14.71 -5.78 -0.83
N LYS A 259 -15.52 -4.96 -1.51
CA LYS A 259 -16.99 -4.97 -1.41
C LYS A 259 -17.59 -5.47 -2.72
N GLY A 260 -18.70 -6.22 -2.59
CA GLY A 260 -19.35 -6.86 -3.73
C GLY A 260 -18.44 -7.86 -4.46
N ASN A 261 -18.78 -8.17 -5.71
CA ASN A 261 -17.97 -9.03 -6.59
C ASN A 261 -16.78 -8.26 -7.19
N PHE A 262 -16.08 -7.45 -6.39
CA PHE A 262 -14.88 -6.75 -6.84
C PHE A 262 -13.67 -7.69 -6.74
N PRO A 263 -13.13 -8.21 -7.86
CA PRO A 263 -12.02 -9.17 -7.84
C PRO A 263 -10.70 -8.53 -7.39
#